data_AF-A0A934AQT8-F1
#
_entry.id   AF-A0A934AQT8-F1
#
_cell.length_a   1.000
_cell.length_b   1.000
_cell.length_c   1.000
_cell.angle_alpha   90.00
_cell.angle_beta   90.00
_cell.angle_gamma   90.00
#
_symmetry.space_group_name_H-M   'P 1'
#
loop_
_entity.id
_entity.type
_entity.pdbx_description
1 polymer ?
#
loop_
_entity_poly.entity_id
_entity_poly.type
_entity_poly.pdbx_seq_one_letter_code
_entity_poly.pdbx_strand_id
1 'polypeptide(L)' 'GRVFPGKRMTGHLGDVQRTVQNLQVVRVDVARQLLLVKGAVPGCINSSIIVRPAVKAGA' A
#
# COMPACT_ATOMS: atom_id res chain seq x y z
N GLY A 1 -34.23 -20.08 4.48
CA GLY A 1 -33.39 -18.92 4.09
C GLY A 1 -31.96 -19.38 3.86
N ARG A 2 -31.23 -18.79 2.91
CA ARG A 2 -29.85 -19.20 2.56
C ARG A 2 -28.86 -18.07 2.83
N VAL A 3 -27.59 -18.42 2.96
CA VAL A 3 -26.49 -17.44 3.01
C VAL A 3 -26.29 -16.85 1.60
N PHE A 4 -26.22 -15.53 1.51
CA PHE A 4 -25.95 -14.84 0.25
C PHE A 4 -24.45 -14.90 -0.11
N PRO A 5 -24.08 -15.10 -1.39
CA PRO A 5 -22.70 -14.99 -1.84
C PRO A 5 -22.09 -13.63 -1.44
N GLY A 6 -20.84 -13.64 -0.99
CA GLY A 6 -20.15 -12.44 -0.49
C GLY A 6 -20.49 -12.06 0.96
N LYS A 7 -21.27 -12.87 1.68
CA LYS A 7 -21.46 -12.69 3.13
C LYS A 7 -20.09 -12.75 3.82
N ARG A 8 -19.73 -11.67 4.52
CA ARG A 8 -18.49 -11.60 5.30
C ARG A 8 -18.53 -12.63 6.44
N MET A 9 -17.55 -13.51 6.48
CA MET A 9 -17.36 -14.57 7.48
C MET A 9 -15.86 -14.70 7.79
N THR A 10 -15.51 -15.57 8.75
CA THR A 10 -14.12 -15.90 9.08
C THR A 10 -13.37 -16.48 7.88
N GLY A 11 -12.08 -16.16 7.75
CA GLY A 11 -11.21 -16.66 6.68
C GLY A 11 -9.80 -16.08 6.81
N HIS A 12 -8.92 -16.41 5.87
CA HIS A 12 -7.56 -15.88 5.83
C HIS A 12 -7.57 -14.37 5.55
N LEU A 13 -6.86 -13.60 6.39
CA LEU A 13 -6.71 -12.15 6.26
C LEU A 13 -5.24 -11.81 6.03
N GLY A 14 -4.95 -10.94 5.07
CA GLY A 14 -3.59 -10.55 4.74
C GLY A 14 -2.99 -11.42 3.64
N ASP A 15 -1.66 -11.37 3.51
CA ASP A 15 -0.90 -11.97 2.40
C ASP A 15 -1.49 -11.67 1.01
N VAL A 16 -1.90 -10.41 0.83
CA VAL A 16 -2.50 -9.92 -0.41
C VAL A 16 -1.80 -8.63 -0.83
N GLN A 17 -1.66 -8.45 -2.14
CA GLN A 17 -1.12 -7.21 -2.68
C GLN A 17 -2.08 -6.05 -2.38
N ARG A 18 -1.55 -5.00 -1.76
CA ARG A 18 -2.28 -3.76 -1.44
C ARG A 18 -1.49 -2.57 -1.94
N THR A 19 -2.22 -1.55 -2.40
CA THR A 19 -1.64 -0.29 -2.87
C THR A 19 -2.23 0.85 -2.07
N VAL A 20 -1.36 1.63 -1.42
CA VAL A 20 -1.73 2.91 -0.82
C VAL A 20 -1.48 3.99 -1.86
N GLN A 21 -2.52 4.75 -2.20
CA GLN A 21 -2.47 5.76 -3.27
C GLN A 21 -2.19 7.14 -2.68
N ASN A 22 -1.64 8.04 -3.50
CA ASN A 22 -1.43 9.46 -3.20
C ASN A 22 -0.55 9.74 -1.97
N LEU A 23 0.47 8.91 -1.75
CA LEU A 23 1.50 9.18 -0.75
C LEU A 23 2.43 10.30 -1.23
N GLN A 24 2.78 11.22 -0.33
CA GLN A 24 3.66 12.34 -0.64
C GLN A 24 5.13 11.94 -0.45
N VAL A 25 5.96 12.18 -1.46
CA VAL A 25 7.42 12.08 -1.33
C VAL A 25 7.94 13.34 -0.64
N VAL A 26 8.56 13.17 0.53
CA VAL A 26 9.08 14.28 1.34
C VAL A 26 10.51 14.61 0.96
N ARG A 27 11.32 13.60 0.70
CA ARG A 27 12.72 13.76 0.36
C ARG A 27 13.23 12.57 -0.45
N VAL A 28 14.14 12.84 -1.37
CA VAL A 28 14.96 11.84 -2.05
C VAL A 28 16.40 12.06 -1.59
N ASP A 29 16.98 11.06 -0.93
CA ASP A 29 18.39 11.06 -0.55
C ASP A 29 19.16 10.18 -1.55
N VAL A 30 19.79 10.82 -2.52
CA VAL A 30 20.53 10.14 -3.58
C VAL A 30 21.82 9.50 -3.06
N ALA A 31 22.46 10.11 -2.06
CA ALA A 31 23.72 9.60 -1.51
C ALA A 31 23.52 8.26 -0.81
N ARG A 32 22.38 8.08 -0.15
CA ARG A 32 22.01 6.83 0.53
C ARG A 32 21.06 5.94 -0.27
N GLN A 33 20.64 6.38 -1.46
CA GLN A 33 19.62 5.74 -2.29
C GLN A 33 18.30 5.49 -1.53
N LEU A 34 17.86 6.48 -0.75
CA LEU A 34 16.64 6.38 0.07
C LEU A 34 15.53 7.30 -0.45
N LEU A 35 14.30 6.81 -0.38
CA LEU A 35 13.08 7.55 -0.67
C LEU A 35 12.27 7.73 0.62
N LEU A 36 12.10 8.97 1.08
CA LEU A 36 11.30 9.28 2.26
C LEU A 36 9.88 9.62 1.84
N VAL A 37 8.93 8.81 2.32
CA VAL A 37 7.49 8.93 2.01
C VAL A 37 6.72 9.29 3.27
N LYS A 38 5.79 10.23 3.16
CA LYS A 38 4.87 10.58 4.24
C LYS A 38 3.68 9.61 4.24
N GLY A 39 3.54 8.85 5.32
CA GLY A 39 2.41 7.94 5.53
C GLY A 39 2.85 6.49 5.74
N ALA A 40 1.89 5.58 5.70
CA ALA A 40 2.13 4.14 5.90
C ALA A 40 2.28 3.41 4.55
N VAL A 41 3.28 2.56 4.47
CA VAL A 41 3.54 1.64 3.34
C VAL A 41 3.07 0.25 3.74
N PRO A 42 2.36 -0.49 2.86
CA PRO A 42 1.93 -1.85 3.17
C PRO A 42 3.12 -2.82 3.19
N GLY A 43 3.07 -3.79 4.10
CA GLY A 43 4.11 -4.80 4.27
C GLY A 43 4.85 -4.66 5.59
N CYS A 44 5.74 -5.61 5.86
CA CYS A 44 6.66 -5.57 6.99
C CYS A 44 7.98 -4.89 6.61
N ILE A 45 8.80 -4.59 7.62
CA ILE A 45 10.17 -4.10 7.43
C ILE A 45 10.93 -5.11 6.55
N ASN A 46 11.70 -4.61 5.58
CA ASN A 46 12.45 -5.40 4.58
C ASN A 46 11.60 -6.13 3.52
N SER A 47 10.29 -5.86 3.45
CA SER A 47 9.47 -6.35 2.34
C SER A 47 9.77 -5.61 1.03
N SER A 48 9.58 -6.29 -0.10
CA SER A 48 9.72 -5.68 -1.43
C SER A 48 8.46 -4.88 -1.77
N ILE A 49 8.65 -3.67 -2.30
CA ILE A 49 7.57 -2.77 -2.70
C ILE A 49 7.80 -2.24 -4.11
N ILE A 50 6.71 -1.85 -4.77
CA ILE A 50 6.75 -1.22 -6.10
C ILE A 50 6.17 0.19 -5.98
N VAL A 51 6.97 1.20 -6.32
CA VAL A 51 6.55 2.60 -6.36
C VAL A 51 6.16 2.97 -7.79
N ARG A 52 5.03 3.65 -7.96
CA ARG A 52 4.51 4.09 -9.26
C ARG A 52 4.01 5.53 -9.16
N PRO A 53 4.08 6.32 -10.25
CA PRO A 53 3.42 7.63 -10.31
C PRO A 53 1.92 7.51 -9.99
N ALA A 54 1.39 8.48 -9.25
CA ALA A 54 -0.03 8.50 -8.91
C ALA A 54 -0.89 8.81 -10.14
N VAL A 55 -1.97 8.04 -10.32
CA VAL A 55 -2.90 8.21 -11.46
C VAL A 55 -4.01 9.21 -11.14
N LYS A 56 -4.44 9.27 -9.88
CA LYS A 56 -5.47 10.20 -9.43
C LYS A 56 -4.81 11.54 -9.13
N ALA A 57 -5.37 12.63 -9.66
CA ALA A 57 -5.03 13.96 -9.19
C ALA A 57 -5.32 14.03 -7.68
N GLY A 58 -4.35 14.50 -6.90
CA GLY A 58 -4.60 14.88 -5.51
C GLY A 58 -5.61 16.02 -5.48
N ALA A 59 -6.49 16.01 -4.48
CA ALA A 59 -7.25 17.19 -4.11
C ALA A 59 -6.31 18.26 -3.53
#